data_AF-A0A2Z6M1R4-F1
#
_entry.id   AF-A0A2Z6M1R4-F1
#
_cell.length_a   1.000
_cell.length_b   1.000
_cell.length_c   1.000
_cell.angle_alpha   90.00
_cell.angle_beta   90.00
_cell.angle_gamma   90.00
#
_symmetry.space_group_name_H-M   'P 1'
#
loop_
_entity.id
_entity.type
_entity.pdbx_description
1 polymer ?
#
loop_
_entity_poly.entity_id
_entity_poly.type
_entity_poly.pdbx_seq_one_letter_code
_entity_poly.pdbx_strand_id
1 'polypeptide(L)'
;MRLILKLSENSHNDFKKVELRPLLSELAFNTIMRMVCGKRFYGDASDGTTADEAKKFRDVMDEIQEFALGSHLGLEKRWMHFFKD
;
A
#
# COMPACT_ATOMS: atom_id res chain seq x y z
N MET A 1 7.22 -0.48 7.74
CA MET A 1 7.84 0.86 7.81
C MET A 1 9.25 0.77 7.25
N ARG A 2 9.41 0.83 5.93
CA ARG A 2 10.72 0.80 5.25
C ARG A 2 10.89 1.90 4.20
N LEU A 3 9.94 2.84 4.09
CA LEU A 3 10.00 3.88 3.07
C LEU A 3 11.22 4.79 3.24
N ILE A 4 11.51 5.24 4.47
CA ILE A 4 12.69 6.07 4.77
C ILE A 4 13.99 5.32 4.45
N LEU A 5 14.07 4.03 4.76
CA LEU A 5 15.24 3.21 4.42
C LEU A 5 15.42 3.08 2.90
N LYS A 6 14.36 2.76 2.16
CA LYS A 6 14.38 2.72 0.69
C LYS A 6 14.78 4.07 0.08
N LEU A 7 14.28 5.18 0.62
CA LEU A 7 14.62 6.52 0.14
C LEU A 7 16.09 6.86 0.44
N SER A 8 16.56 6.53 1.64
CA SER A 8 17.95 6.71 2.09
C SER A 8 18.94 5.92 1.24
N GLU A 9 18.65 4.66 0.94
CA GLU A 9 19.48 3.83 0.04
C GLU A 9 19.55 4.45 -1.36
N ASN A 10 18.40 4.92 -1.87
CA ASN A 10 18.33 5.52 -3.21
C ASN A 10 19.00 6.89 -3.32
N SER A 11 19.22 7.60 -2.20
CA SER A 11 19.88 8.91 -2.17
C SER A 11 21.37 8.87 -1.82
N HIS A 12 21.95 7.68 -1.63
CA HIS A 12 23.32 7.54 -1.09
C HIS A 12 24.41 8.13 -1.99
N ASN A 13 24.19 8.13 -3.31
CA ASN A 13 25.21 8.56 -4.28
C ASN A 13 24.90 9.90 -4.94
N ASP A 14 23.64 10.27 -5.10
CA ASP A 14 23.22 11.52 -5.77
C ASP A 14 21.74 11.81 -5.55
N PHE A 15 21.30 13.01 -5.95
CA PHE A 15 19.88 13.36 -5.94
C PHE A 15 19.06 12.39 -6.80
N LYS A 16 18.09 11.70 -6.17
CA LYS A 16 17.17 10.80 -6.84
C LYS A 16 15.77 11.41 -6.90
N LYS A 17 15.30 11.70 -8.12
CA LYS A 17 13.89 12.01 -8.33
C LYS A 17 13.05 10.76 -8.04
N VAL A 18 12.04 10.92 -7.18
CA VAL A 18 11.07 9.88 -6.84
C VAL A 18 9.66 10.41 -6.97
N GLU A 19 8.73 9.54 -7.33
CA GLU A 19 7.31 9.86 -7.33
C GLU A 19 6.75 9.62 -5.92
N LEU A 20 6.50 10.69 -5.16
CA LEU A 20 6.10 10.58 -3.75
C LEU A 20 4.70 9.99 -3.57
N ARG A 21 3.76 10.29 -4.48
CA ARG A 21 2.38 9.80 -4.41
C ARG A 21 2.29 8.27 -4.31
N PRO A 22 2.82 7.48 -5.26
CA PRO A 22 2.73 6.03 -5.17
C PRO A 22 3.43 5.46 -3.92
N LEU A 23 4.56 6.04 -3.52
CA LEU A 23 5.30 5.61 -2.32
C LEU A 23 4.53 5.83 -1.01
N LEU A 24 3.87 6.99 -0.88
CA LEU A 24 3.04 7.31 0.28
C LEU A 24 1.72 6.52 0.27
N SER A 25 1.11 6.31 -0.90
CA SER A 25 -0.07 5.47 -1.05
C SER A 25 0.21 4.03 -0.61
N GLU A 26 1.33 3.44 -1.04
CA GLU A 26 1.76 2.09 -0.60
C GLU A 26 1.99 2.04 0.92
N LEU A 27 2.63 3.07 1.49
CA LEU A 27 2.87 3.16 2.93
C LEU A 27 1.58 3.28 3.75
N ALA A 28 0.67 4.16 3.32
CA ALA A 28 -0.62 4.38 3.96
C ALA A 28 -1.44 3.09 3.92
N PHE A 29 -1.59 2.49 2.74
CA PHE A 29 -2.28 1.22 2.56
C PHE A 29 -1.74 0.14 3.50
N ASN A 30 -0.42 -0.07 3.52
CA ASN A 30 0.22 -1.06 4.39
C ASN A 30 0.00 -0.79 5.88
N THR A 31 -0.06 0.47 6.27
CA THR A 31 -0.32 0.86 7.67
C THR A 31 -1.77 0.60 8.04
N ILE A 32 -2.70 1.00 7.17
CA ILE A 32 -4.15 0.80 7.34
C ILE A 32 -4.49 -0.68 7.40
N MET A 33 -4.04 -1.47 6.44
CA MET A 33 -4.32 -2.90 6.42
C MET A 33 -3.75 -3.61 7.65
N ARG A 34 -2.60 -3.17 8.15
CA ARG A 34 -2.07 -3.69 9.43
C ARG A 34 -2.94 -3.31 10.62
N MET A 35 -3.52 -2.11 10.63
CA MET A 35 -4.45 -1.69 11.69
C MET A 35 -5.79 -2.43 11.61
N VAL A 36 -6.32 -2.63 10.40
CA VAL A 36 -7.64 -3.25 10.17
C VAL A 36 -7.60 -4.76 10.31
N CYS A 37 -6.63 -5.43 9.68
CA CYS A 37 -6.54 -6.89 9.66
C CYS A 37 -5.57 -7.46 10.70
N GLY A 38 -4.81 -6.61 11.41
CA GLY A 38 -3.77 -7.04 12.34
C GLY A 38 -2.56 -7.70 11.67
N LYS A 39 -2.50 -7.72 10.34
CA LYS A 39 -1.55 -8.51 9.54
C LYS A 39 -0.92 -7.69 8.40
N ARG A 40 0.25 -8.11 7.92
CA ARG A 40 0.94 -7.49 6.77
C ARG A 40 0.85 -8.36 5.51
N PHE A 41 0.22 -7.83 4.46
CA PHE A 41 0.03 -8.54 3.18
C PHE A 41 1.03 -8.15 2.07
N TYR A 42 1.90 -7.16 2.33
CA TYR A 42 2.92 -6.70 1.39
C TYR A 42 4.30 -6.57 2.08
N GLY A 43 5.36 -6.94 1.37
CA GLY A 43 6.75 -6.89 1.82
C GLY A 43 7.34 -8.24 2.25
N ASP A 44 8.66 -8.23 2.49
CA ASP A 44 9.53 -9.41 2.68
C ASP A 44 9.44 -10.06 4.08
N ALA A 45 8.81 -9.37 5.03
CA ALA A 45 8.56 -9.86 6.39
C ALA A 45 7.07 -9.74 6.67
N SER A 46 6.32 -10.76 6.25
CA SER A 46 4.90 -10.87 6.57
C SER A 46 4.75 -11.35 8.00
N ASP A 47 4.45 -10.43 8.91
CA ASP A 47 4.14 -10.75 10.31
C ASP A 47 2.91 -11.69 10.34
N GLY A 48 3.13 -13.00 10.40
CA GLY A 48 2.08 -14.03 10.53
C GLY A 48 1.14 -14.19 9.33
N THR A 49 1.55 -13.77 8.12
CA THR A 49 0.76 -13.96 6.88
C THR A 49 1.53 -14.85 5.93
N THR A 50 0.91 -15.93 5.47
CA THR A 50 1.58 -16.82 4.50
C THR A 50 1.64 -16.17 3.12
N ALA A 51 2.59 -16.60 2.27
CA ALA A 51 2.69 -16.10 0.91
C ALA A 51 1.40 -16.30 0.11
N ASP A 52 0.68 -17.40 0.36
CA ASP A 52 -0.61 -17.73 -0.25
C ASP A 52 -1.75 -16.82 0.25
N GLU A 53 -1.84 -16.57 1.56
CA GLU A 53 -2.80 -15.60 2.11
C GLU A 53 -2.54 -14.19 1.54
N ALA A 54 -1.28 -13.79 1.47
CA ALA A 54 -0.88 -12.52 0.90
C ALA A 54 -1.20 -12.43 -0.58
N LYS A 55 -1.01 -13.51 -1.34
CA LYS A 55 -1.36 -13.58 -2.76
C LYS A 55 -2.87 -13.46 -2.96
N LYS A 56 -3.68 -14.27 -2.28
CA LYS A 56 -5.15 -14.20 -2.38
C LYS A 56 -5.69 -12.82 -2.00
N PHE A 57 -5.11 -12.21 -0.97
CA PHE A 57 -5.49 -10.86 -0.57
C PHE A 57 -5.18 -9.83 -1.68
N ARG A 58 -4.01 -9.93 -2.32
CA ARG A 58 -3.65 -9.07 -3.46
C ARG A 58 -4.57 -9.28 -4.65
N ASP A 59 -4.85 -10.53 -5.02
CA ASP A 59 -5.75 -10.86 -6.13
C ASP A 59 -7.16 -10.25 -5.91
N VAL A 60 -7.72 -10.39 -4.70
CA VAL A 60 -9.01 -9.77 -4.34
C VAL A 60 -8.94 -8.24 -4.37
N MET A 61 -7.84 -7.64 -3.91
CA MET A 61 -7.66 -6.20 -3.94
C MET A 61 -7.51 -5.66 -5.36
N ASP A 62 -6.83 -6.39 -6.24
CA ASP A 62 -6.69 -6.05 -7.65
C ASP A 62 -8.05 -6.13 -8.35
N GLU A 63 -8.86 -7.16 -8.08
CA GLU A 63 -10.24 -7.25 -8.56
C GLU A 63 -11.12 -6.11 -8.05
N ILE A 64 -11.03 -5.76 -6.75
CA ILE A 64 -11.73 -4.61 -6.17
C ILE A 64 -11.28 -3.32 -6.85
N GLN A 65 -9.98 -3.17 -7.13
CA GLN A 65 -9.43 -1.99 -7.78
C GLN A 65 -9.87 -1.91 -9.25
N GLU A 66 -9.85 -3.00 -10.01
CA GLU A 66 -10.36 -3.05 -11.39
C GLU A 66 -11.85 -2.74 -11.45
N PHE A 67 -12.66 -3.32 -10.55
CA PHE A 67 -14.07 -3.03 -10.44
C PHE A 67 -14.34 -1.57 -10.02
N ALA A 68 -13.55 -1.03 -9.10
CA ALA A 68 -13.66 0.34 -8.63
C ALA A 68 -13.16 1.39 -9.66
N LEU A 69 -12.17 1.04 -10.46
CA LEU A 69 -11.69 1.86 -11.58
C LEU A 69 -12.69 1.83 -12.74
N GLY A 70 -13.33 0.69 -12.99
CA GLY A 70 -14.44 0.56 -13.95
C GLY A 70 -15.72 1.32 -13.55
N SER A 71 -15.89 1.61 -12.26
CA SER A 71 -17.05 2.34 -11.70
C SER A 71 -16.76 3.77 -11.24
N HIS A 72 -15.62 4.35 -11.64
CA HIS A 72 -15.28 5.79 -11.54
C HIS A 72 -15.01 6.33 -10.12
N LEU A 73 -13.76 6.78 -9.86
CA LEU A 73 -13.31 7.82 -8.87
C LEU A 73 -13.87 7.80 -7.43
N GLY A 74 -14.66 6.80 -7.05
CA GLY A 74 -15.45 6.80 -5.82
C GLY A 74 -14.67 6.23 -4.63
N LEU A 75 -13.85 5.20 -4.86
CA LEU A 75 -13.04 4.62 -3.79
C LEU A 75 -11.91 5.55 -3.39
N GLU A 76 -11.13 6.14 -4.30
CA GLU A 76 -10.06 7.08 -3.89
C GLU A 76 -10.61 8.22 -3.02
N LYS A 77 -11.76 8.79 -3.40
CA LYS A 77 -12.45 9.84 -2.62
C LYS A 77 -13.05 9.32 -1.32
N ARG A 78 -13.64 8.12 -1.30
CA ARG A 78 -14.25 7.53 -0.10
C ARG A 78 -13.21 7.01 0.90
N TRP A 79 -12.11 6.46 0.41
CA TRP A 79 -10.92 6.16 1.20
C TRP A 79 -10.33 7.45 1.76
N MET A 80 -10.11 8.49 0.94
CA MET A 80 -9.64 9.79 1.43
C MET A 80 -10.59 10.44 2.45
N HIS A 81 -11.91 10.24 2.32
CA HIS A 81 -12.90 10.75 3.27
C HIS A 81 -12.89 9.97 4.59
N PHE A 82 -12.77 8.64 4.54
CA PHE A 82 -12.66 7.77 5.72
C PHE A 82 -11.41 8.05 6.57
N PHE A 83 -10.38 8.69 6.02
CA PHE A 83 -9.16 9.10 6.73
C PHE A 83 -9.15 10.57 7.18
N LYS A 84 -10.20 11.34 6.90
CA LYS A 84 -10.29 12.77 7.26
C LYS A 84 -11.18 13.04 8.48
N ASP A 85 -11.86 12.02 8.99
CA ASP A 85 -12.59 12.02 10.27
C ASP A 85 -11.82 11.19 11.31
#